data_AF-A0A2R6J7W3-F1
#
_entry.id   AF-A0A2R6J7W3-F1
#
_cell.length_a   1.000
_cell.length_b   1.000
_cell.length_c   1.000
_cell.angle_alpha   90.00
_cell.angle_beta   90.00
_cell.angle_gamma   90.00
#
_symmetry.space_group_name_H-M   'P 1'
#
loop_
_entity.id
_entity.type
_entity.pdbx_description
1 polymer ?
#
loop_
_entity_poly.entity_id
_entity_poly.type
_entity_poly.pdbx_seq_one_letter_code
_entity_poly.pdbx_strand_id
1 'polypeptide(L)'
;VSLAGAGLIAATLALLTAYYKGLADLAVVIAGDSIQALPLLLVLILASATFSGTWIAELYNGAVMLIAIFVVIQWPFLWRAVRGPAFQIAEEEWIDAAKSYGQKPRVIMRKHMLPYVIGYLLIYTSLTLGGIIVAVAGLSFLGLGITPPTPEWGRAISSGQPYVATASWHISLIPGILITLIVVGFNALGDGIRDAIDPQSASGTAQESGADEAAAAGGGGA
;
A
#
# COMPACT_ATOMS: atom_id res chain seq x y z
N VAL A 1 -3.42 -0.37 10.58
CA VAL A 1 -4.83 -0.87 10.50
C VAL A 1 -5.46 -0.59 9.15
N SER A 2 -5.47 0.67 8.68
CA SER A 2 -6.06 1.03 7.38
C SER A 2 -5.49 0.21 6.21
N LEU A 3 -4.17 0.09 6.11
CA LEU A 3 -3.52 -0.73 5.09
C LEU A 3 -3.88 -2.21 5.15
N ALA A 4 -4.01 -2.77 6.36
CA ALA A 4 -4.43 -4.16 6.51
C ALA A 4 -5.87 -4.36 6.00
N GLY A 5 -6.77 -3.43 6.33
CA GLY A 5 -8.15 -3.44 5.81
C GLY A 5 -8.19 -3.29 4.30
N ALA A 6 -7.45 -2.31 3.75
CA ALA A 6 -7.35 -2.08 2.30
C ALA A 6 -6.75 -3.29 1.58
N GLY A 7 -5.70 -3.89 2.14
CA GLY A 7 -5.03 -5.08 1.63
C GLY A 7 -5.94 -6.31 1.63
N LEU A 8 -6.75 -6.51 2.66
CA LEU A 8 -7.73 -7.60 2.69
C LEU A 8 -8.79 -7.46 1.59
N ILE A 9 -9.30 -6.23 1.38
CA ILE A 9 -10.23 -5.93 0.28
C ILE A 9 -9.54 -6.17 -1.06
N ALA A 10 -8.34 -5.63 -1.25
CA ALA A 10 -7.55 -5.76 -2.47
C ALA A 10 -7.26 -7.22 -2.81
N ALA A 11 -6.79 -8.02 -1.86
CA ALA A 11 -6.51 -9.45 -2.06
C ALA A 11 -7.79 -10.21 -2.46
N THR A 12 -8.89 -9.97 -1.73
CA THR A 12 -10.16 -10.64 -2.00
C THR A 12 -10.66 -10.32 -3.40
N LEU A 13 -10.66 -9.03 -3.77
CA LEU A 13 -11.09 -8.60 -5.09
C LEU A 13 -10.13 -9.12 -6.18
N ALA A 14 -8.82 -9.10 -5.97
CA ALA A 14 -7.84 -9.57 -6.96
C ALA A 14 -8.03 -11.06 -7.28
N LEU A 15 -8.26 -11.88 -6.26
CA LEU A 15 -8.56 -13.30 -6.44
C LEU A 15 -9.88 -13.52 -7.20
N LEU A 16 -10.93 -12.77 -6.85
CA LEU A 16 -12.23 -12.87 -7.51
C LEU A 16 -12.16 -12.42 -8.98
N THR A 17 -11.53 -11.28 -9.25
CA THR A 17 -11.41 -10.72 -10.59
C THR A 17 -10.53 -11.58 -11.48
N ALA A 18 -9.45 -12.14 -10.94
CA ALA A 18 -8.57 -13.04 -11.69
C ALA A 18 -9.22 -14.41 -11.95
N TYR A 19 -9.96 -14.96 -11.00
CA TYR A 19 -10.59 -16.27 -11.14
C TYR A 19 -11.78 -16.27 -12.09
N TYR A 20 -12.68 -15.28 -11.97
CA TYR A 20 -13.90 -15.21 -12.78
C TYR A 20 -13.73 -14.45 -14.10
N LYS A 21 -12.74 -13.55 -14.19
CA LYS A 21 -12.46 -12.70 -15.36
C LYS A 21 -13.69 -11.88 -15.81
N GLY A 22 -13.53 -11.10 -16.88
CA GLY A 22 -14.64 -10.41 -17.56
C GLY A 22 -15.34 -9.32 -16.72
N LEU A 23 -16.66 -9.41 -16.58
CA LEU A 23 -17.48 -8.35 -15.99
C LEU A 23 -17.15 -8.03 -14.52
N ALA A 24 -16.71 -9.04 -13.75
CA ALA A 24 -16.31 -8.83 -12.36
C ALA A 24 -15.08 -7.92 -12.27
N ASP A 25 -14.10 -8.15 -13.14
CA ASP A 25 -12.91 -7.32 -13.25
C ASP A 25 -13.24 -5.90 -13.73
N LEU A 26 -14.09 -5.77 -14.76
CA LEU A 26 -14.56 -4.47 -15.24
C LEU A 26 -15.27 -3.66 -14.14
N ALA A 27 -16.13 -4.30 -13.35
CA ALA A 27 -16.83 -3.62 -12.26
C ALA A 27 -15.86 -3.10 -11.19
N VAL A 28 -14.81 -3.86 -10.86
CA VAL A 28 -13.79 -3.45 -9.89
C VAL A 28 -12.90 -2.34 -10.44
N VAL A 29 -12.53 -2.38 -11.73
CA VAL A 29 -11.83 -1.28 -12.40
C VAL A 29 -12.65 0.01 -12.29
N ILE A 30 -13.92 -0.02 -12.70
CA ILE A 30 -14.79 1.17 -12.69
C ILE A 30 -14.97 1.72 -11.27
N ALA A 31 -15.22 0.85 -10.28
CA ALA A 31 -15.35 1.27 -8.89
C ALA A 31 -14.03 1.89 -8.36
N GLY A 32 -12.89 1.27 -8.66
CA GLY A 32 -11.59 1.75 -8.24
C GLY A 32 -11.18 3.08 -8.88
N ASP A 33 -11.48 3.25 -10.17
CA ASP A 33 -11.19 4.48 -10.92
C ASP A 33 -12.08 5.63 -10.48
N SER A 34 -13.36 5.35 -10.18
CA SER A 34 -14.28 6.35 -9.63
C SER A 34 -13.79 6.90 -8.29
N ILE A 35 -13.21 6.04 -7.43
CA ILE A 35 -12.65 6.46 -6.15
C ILE A 35 -11.37 7.28 -6.36
N GLN A 36 -10.45 6.82 -7.22
CA GLN A 36 -9.17 7.49 -7.44
C GLN A 36 -9.26 8.79 -8.25
N ALA A 37 -10.36 8.99 -8.98
CA ALA A 37 -10.65 10.26 -9.64
C ALA A 37 -10.89 11.40 -8.63
N LEU A 38 -11.22 11.09 -7.38
CA LEU A 38 -11.43 12.09 -6.33
C LEU A 38 -10.10 12.51 -5.69
N PRO A 39 -9.77 13.81 -5.66
CA PRO A 39 -8.61 14.30 -4.94
C PRO A 39 -8.70 13.97 -3.44
N LEU A 40 -7.66 13.31 -2.89
CA LEU A 40 -7.61 12.83 -1.50
C LEU A 40 -8.01 13.90 -0.49
N LEU A 41 -7.45 15.12 -0.62
CA LEU A 41 -7.74 16.23 0.30
C LEU A 41 -9.22 16.64 0.26
N LEU A 42 -9.86 16.63 -0.91
CA LEU A 42 -11.28 16.98 -1.04
C LEU A 42 -12.16 15.94 -0.35
N VAL A 43 -11.86 14.64 -0.53
CA VAL A 43 -12.59 13.55 0.13
C VAL A 43 -12.50 13.70 1.65
N LEU A 44 -11.33 14.04 2.16
CA LEU A 44 -11.08 14.18 3.59
C LEU A 44 -11.81 15.39 4.20
N ILE A 45 -11.77 16.55 3.52
CA ILE A 45 -12.51 17.75 3.96
C ILE A 45 -14.01 17.46 3.94
N LEU A 46 -14.52 16.86 2.87
CA LEU A 46 -15.94 16.54 2.73
C LEU A 46 -16.38 15.53 3.80
N ALA A 47 -15.59 14.49 4.05
CA ALA A 47 -15.89 13.51 5.07
C ALA A 47 -15.85 14.13 6.47
N SER A 48 -14.84 14.94 6.79
CA SER A 48 -14.77 15.64 8.07
C SER A 48 -15.98 16.54 8.30
N ALA A 49 -16.39 17.32 7.30
CA ALA A 49 -17.56 18.17 7.40
C ALA A 49 -18.87 17.37 7.54
N THR A 50 -19.05 16.34 6.70
CA THR A 50 -20.30 15.54 6.63
C THR A 50 -20.51 14.69 7.88
N PHE A 51 -19.43 14.09 8.41
CA PHE A 51 -19.50 13.20 9.56
C PHE A 51 -19.21 13.90 10.89
N SER A 52 -19.01 15.23 10.89
CA SER A 52 -18.86 15.99 12.13
C SER A 52 -20.06 15.78 13.07
N GLY A 53 -19.78 15.53 14.36
CA GLY A 53 -20.81 15.25 15.36
C GLY A 53 -21.48 13.87 15.26
N THR A 54 -20.99 12.97 14.41
CA THR A 54 -21.42 11.56 14.42
C THR A 54 -20.57 10.72 15.36
N TRP A 55 -21.14 9.63 15.86
CA TRP A 55 -20.43 8.68 16.73
C TRP A 55 -19.14 8.13 16.10
N ILE A 56 -19.08 8.03 14.76
CA ILE A 56 -17.92 7.53 14.02
C ILE A 56 -16.78 8.55 14.03
N ALA A 57 -17.10 9.84 13.92
CA ALA A 57 -16.10 10.91 13.96
C ALA A 57 -15.58 11.13 15.39
N GLU A 58 -16.39 10.87 16.41
CA GLU A 58 -15.98 10.96 17.81
C GLU A 58 -15.22 9.71 18.30
N LEU A 59 -15.41 8.57 17.64
CA LEU A 59 -14.78 7.31 18.04
C LEU A 59 -13.26 7.37 17.89
N TYR A 60 -12.57 7.17 19.02
CA TYR A 60 -11.11 7.28 19.12
C TYR A 60 -10.59 8.61 18.55
N ASN A 61 -11.27 9.71 18.87
CA ASN A 61 -10.85 11.07 18.50
C ASN A 61 -10.64 11.25 16.97
N GLY A 62 -11.52 10.66 16.16
CA GLY A 62 -11.49 10.77 14.69
C GLY A 62 -10.56 9.78 13.98
N ALA A 63 -9.79 8.96 14.71
CA ALA A 63 -8.89 8.00 14.04
C ALA A 63 -9.66 6.91 13.29
N VAL A 64 -10.83 6.46 13.79
CA VAL A 64 -11.63 5.43 13.12
C VAL A 64 -12.16 5.94 11.79
N MET A 65 -12.61 7.20 11.74
CA MET A 65 -13.02 7.86 10.51
C MET A 65 -11.86 7.91 9.51
N LEU A 66 -10.68 8.35 9.93
CA LEU A 66 -9.49 8.35 9.05
C LEU A 66 -9.15 6.94 8.56
N ILE A 67 -9.18 5.93 9.44
CA ILE A 67 -8.93 4.54 9.07
C ILE A 67 -9.92 4.10 7.97
N ALA A 68 -11.21 4.37 8.13
CA ALA A 68 -12.24 4.00 7.16
C ALA A 68 -11.99 4.69 5.80
N ILE A 69 -11.68 5.99 5.81
CA ILE A 69 -11.41 6.75 4.59
C ILE A 69 -10.17 6.19 3.87
N PHE A 70 -9.07 5.96 4.60
CA PHE A 70 -7.87 5.37 4.01
C PHE A 70 -8.11 3.95 3.50
N VAL A 71 -8.96 3.14 4.14
CA VAL A 71 -9.34 1.81 3.62
C VAL A 71 -10.02 1.95 2.26
N VAL A 72 -11.00 2.86 2.13
CA VAL A 72 -11.76 3.08 0.90
C VAL A 72 -10.87 3.61 -0.22
N ILE A 73 -9.95 4.53 0.09
CA ILE A 73 -9.10 5.16 -0.93
C ILE A 73 -7.94 4.26 -1.36
N GLN A 74 -7.41 3.43 -0.46
CA GLN A 74 -6.18 2.67 -0.74
C GLN A 74 -6.42 1.29 -1.34
N TRP A 75 -7.59 0.68 -1.13
CA TRP A 75 -7.86 -0.65 -1.70
C TRP A 75 -7.72 -0.70 -3.24
N PRO A 76 -8.14 0.31 -4.03
CA PRO A 76 -7.99 0.27 -5.49
C PRO A 76 -6.52 0.29 -5.92
N PHE A 77 -5.68 1.06 -5.20
CA PHE A 77 -4.25 1.15 -5.45
C PHE A 77 -3.58 -0.22 -5.21
N LEU A 78 -3.82 -0.82 -4.05
CA LEU A 78 -3.27 -2.13 -3.71
C LEU A 78 -3.82 -3.23 -4.63
N TRP A 79 -5.12 -3.20 -4.96
CA TRP A 79 -5.73 -4.16 -5.88
C TRP A 79 -5.06 -4.10 -7.25
N ARG A 80 -4.88 -2.90 -7.81
CA ARG A 80 -4.21 -2.72 -9.12
C ARG A 80 -2.78 -3.24 -9.11
N ALA A 81 -2.06 -3.02 -8.01
CA ALA A 81 -0.69 -3.47 -7.85
C ALA A 81 -0.54 -5.00 -7.88
N VAL A 82 -1.54 -5.73 -7.36
CA VAL A 82 -1.53 -7.20 -7.33
C VAL A 82 -2.42 -7.86 -8.40
N ARG A 83 -3.16 -7.06 -9.19
CA ARG A 83 -4.05 -7.55 -10.24
C ARG A 83 -3.31 -8.36 -11.30
N GLY A 84 -2.19 -7.84 -11.81
CA GLY A 84 -1.36 -8.53 -12.81
C GLY A 84 -0.87 -9.90 -12.32
N PRO A 85 -0.14 -9.97 -11.19
CA PRO A 85 0.27 -11.23 -10.59
C PRO A 85 -0.90 -12.18 -10.28
N ALA A 86 -2.05 -11.66 -9.87
CA ALA A 86 -3.25 -12.48 -9.65
C ALA A 86 -3.80 -13.10 -10.95
N PHE A 87 -3.77 -12.37 -12.07
CA PHE A 87 -4.13 -12.93 -13.38
C PHE A 87 -3.12 -13.97 -13.87
N GLN A 88 -1.82 -13.71 -13.70
CA GLN A 88 -0.76 -14.65 -14.05
C GLN A 88 -0.95 -16.00 -13.34
N ILE A 89 -1.09 -15.97 -12.01
CA ILE A 89 -1.28 -17.20 -11.23
C ILE A 89 -2.58 -17.93 -11.60
N ALA A 90 -3.63 -17.21 -12.01
CA ALA A 90 -4.91 -17.81 -12.40
C ALA A 90 -4.88 -18.57 -13.74
N GLU A 91 -3.86 -18.31 -14.57
CA GLU A 91 -3.63 -18.91 -15.90
C GLU A 91 -2.60 -20.04 -15.90
N GLU A 92 -2.07 -20.38 -14.73
CA GLU A 92 -1.11 -21.46 -14.58
C GLU A 92 -1.72 -22.86 -14.78
N GLU A 93 -0.97 -23.76 -15.42
CA GLU A 93 -1.43 -25.12 -15.77
C GLU A 93 -1.87 -25.93 -14.54
N TRP A 94 -1.19 -25.76 -13.41
CA TRP A 94 -1.49 -26.48 -12.17
C TRP A 94 -2.79 -25.98 -11.49
N ILE A 95 -3.24 -24.76 -11.78
CA ILE A 95 -4.57 -24.29 -11.40
C ILE A 95 -5.64 -25.01 -12.23
N ASP A 96 -5.41 -25.18 -13.53
CA ASP A 96 -6.34 -25.91 -14.40
C ASP A 96 -6.39 -27.40 -14.08
N ALA A 97 -5.27 -28.00 -13.67
CA ALA A 97 -5.25 -29.33 -13.07
C ALA A 97 -6.11 -29.38 -11.81
N ALA A 98 -5.96 -28.43 -10.88
CA ALA A 98 -6.76 -28.38 -9.65
C ALA A 98 -8.27 -28.23 -9.92
N LYS A 99 -8.66 -27.46 -10.94
CA LYS A 99 -10.05 -27.37 -11.42
C LYS A 99 -10.54 -28.72 -11.96
N SER A 100 -9.72 -29.40 -12.74
CA SER A 100 -10.04 -30.72 -13.34
C SER A 100 -10.23 -31.81 -12.27
N TYR A 101 -9.53 -31.71 -11.14
CA TYR A 101 -9.72 -32.56 -9.96
C TYR A 101 -10.97 -32.20 -9.12
N GLY A 102 -11.79 -31.24 -9.56
CA GLY A 102 -13.05 -30.88 -8.89
C GLY A 102 -12.88 -30.05 -7.60
N GLN A 103 -11.73 -29.39 -7.41
CA GLN A 103 -11.54 -28.53 -6.25
C GLN A 103 -12.48 -27.32 -6.30
N LYS A 104 -13.09 -26.98 -5.15
CA LYS A 104 -13.98 -25.83 -5.04
C LYS A 104 -13.21 -24.53 -5.34
N PRO A 105 -13.80 -23.53 -6.03
CA PRO A 105 -13.14 -22.25 -6.34
C PRO A 105 -12.53 -21.56 -5.12
N ARG A 106 -13.21 -21.59 -3.97
CA ARG A 106 -12.72 -21.00 -2.70
C ARG A 106 -11.45 -21.68 -2.18
N VAL A 107 -11.31 -22.99 -2.41
CA VAL A 107 -10.12 -23.75 -2.02
C VAL A 107 -8.96 -23.38 -2.95
N ILE A 108 -9.22 -23.32 -4.26
CA ILE A 108 -8.23 -22.90 -5.25
C ILE A 108 -7.72 -21.49 -4.91
N MET A 109 -8.62 -20.51 -4.79
CA MET A 109 -8.22 -19.13 -4.47
C MET A 109 -7.43 -19.02 -3.16
N ARG A 110 -7.84 -19.69 -2.07
CA ARG A 110 -7.17 -19.55 -0.76
C ARG A 110 -5.88 -20.35 -0.62
N LYS A 111 -5.81 -21.56 -1.19
CA LYS A 111 -4.67 -22.47 -0.99
C LYS A 111 -3.60 -22.29 -2.06
N HIS A 112 -4.01 -21.95 -3.28
CA HIS A 112 -3.15 -21.95 -4.46
C HIS A 112 -2.78 -20.53 -4.90
N MET A 113 -3.76 -19.64 -5.00
CA MET A 113 -3.51 -18.28 -5.52
C MET A 113 -3.10 -17.28 -4.44
N LEU A 114 -3.77 -17.30 -3.27
CA LEU A 114 -3.56 -16.32 -2.20
C LEU A 114 -2.11 -16.27 -1.67
N PRO A 115 -1.39 -17.38 -1.44
CA PRO A 115 -0.01 -17.32 -0.96
C PRO A 115 0.92 -16.55 -1.90
N TYR A 116 0.71 -16.67 -3.21
CA TYR A 116 1.46 -15.94 -4.23
C TYR A 116 1.15 -14.44 -4.19
N VAL A 117 -0.14 -14.08 -4.15
CA VAL A 117 -0.60 -12.68 -4.11
C VAL A 117 -0.18 -11.96 -2.83
N ILE A 118 -0.12 -12.64 -1.69
CA ILE A 118 0.29 -12.06 -0.41
C ILE A 118 1.72 -11.50 -0.47
N GLY A 119 2.65 -12.17 -1.14
CA GLY A 119 4.03 -11.70 -1.29
C GLY A 119 4.08 -10.31 -1.93
N TYR A 120 3.41 -10.15 -3.07
CA TYR A 120 3.27 -8.85 -3.73
C TYR A 120 2.57 -7.82 -2.84
N LEU A 121 1.51 -8.23 -2.15
CA LEU A 121 0.74 -7.32 -1.31
C LEU A 121 1.55 -6.76 -0.14
N LEU A 122 2.43 -7.57 0.46
CA LEU A 122 3.33 -7.13 1.54
C LEU A 122 4.31 -6.06 1.06
N ILE A 123 4.85 -6.22 -0.15
CA ILE A 123 5.75 -5.24 -0.77
C ILE A 123 5.03 -3.90 -0.94
N TYR A 124 3.89 -3.90 -1.67
CA TYR A 124 3.16 -2.67 -1.95
C TYR A 124 2.56 -2.01 -0.70
N THR A 125 2.16 -2.81 0.29
CA THR A 125 1.73 -2.30 1.59
C THR A 125 2.85 -1.57 2.32
N SER A 126 4.08 -2.09 2.25
CA SER A 126 5.24 -1.47 2.89
C SER A 126 5.60 -0.14 2.22
N LEU A 127 5.60 -0.10 0.89
CA LEU A 127 5.89 1.11 0.10
C LEU A 127 4.85 2.22 0.29
N THR A 128 3.58 1.87 0.57
CA THR A 128 2.50 2.86 0.77
C THR A 128 2.39 3.38 2.20
N LEU A 129 3.03 2.70 3.16
CA LEU A 129 2.97 3.07 4.57
C LEU A 129 3.53 4.47 4.82
N GLY A 130 4.66 4.82 4.21
CA GLY A 130 5.26 6.14 4.32
C GLY A 130 4.30 7.25 3.86
N GLY A 131 3.65 7.05 2.71
CA GLY A 131 2.68 8.00 2.16
C GLY A 131 1.48 8.22 3.09
N ILE A 132 0.98 7.17 3.75
CA ILE A 132 -0.13 7.29 4.71
C ILE A 132 0.31 8.03 5.97
N ILE A 133 1.52 7.79 6.49
CA ILE A 133 2.03 8.51 7.67
C ILE A 133 2.10 10.00 7.37
N VAL A 134 2.67 10.38 6.22
CA VAL A 134 2.74 11.78 5.78
C VAL A 134 1.34 12.36 5.59
N ALA A 135 0.40 11.61 5.00
CA ALA A 135 -0.97 12.08 4.83
C ALA A 135 -1.68 12.33 6.16
N VAL A 136 -1.58 11.41 7.13
CA VAL A 136 -2.17 11.57 8.47
C VAL A 136 -1.56 12.76 9.21
N ALA A 137 -0.23 12.90 9.16
CA ALA A 137 0.46 14.03 9.77
C ALA A 137 0.05 15.36 9.10
N GLY A 138 0.00 15.42 7.77
CA GLY A 138 -0.44 16.59 7.03
C GLY A 138 -1.88 16.99 7.38
N LEU A 139 -2.78 16.01 7.52
CA LEU A 139 -4.17 16.29 7.92
C LEU A 139 -4.28 16.81 9.34
N SER A 140 -3.53 16.23 10.25
CA SER A 140 -3.52 16.65 11.65
C SER A 140 -2.86 18.01 11.83
N PHE A 141 -1.87 18.34 10.99
CA PHE A 141 -1.29 19.68 10.86
C PHE A 141 -2.35 20.72 10.44
N LEU A 142 -3.21 20.35 9.48
CA LEU A 142 -4.34 21.17 9.02
C LEU A 142 -5.54 21.19 10.00
N GLY A 143 -5.47 20.46 11.12
CA GLY A 143 -6.56 20.36 12.09
C GLY A 143 -7.72 19.43 11.70
N LEU A 144 -7.59 18.73 10.57
CA LEU A 144 -8.59 17.78 10.04
C LEU A 144 -8.32 16.32 10.44
N GLY A 145 -7.24 16.09 11.19
CA GLY A 145 -6.82 14.77 11.65
C GLY A 145 -7.31 14.42 13.07
N ILE A 146 -6.54 13.58 13.75
CA ILE A 146 -6.89 13.02 15.07
C ILE A 146 -6.95 14.13 16.12
N THR A 147 -8.08 14.29 16.82
CA THR A 147 -8.32 15.38 17.76
C THR A 147 -7.70 15.15 19.15
N PRO A 148 -7.44 16.21 19.95
CA PRO A 148 -7.03 16.06 21.34
C PRO A 148 -8.08 15.28 22.14
N PRO A 149 -7.70 14.52 23.20
CA PRO A 149 -6.40 14.50 23.87
C PRO A 149 -5.35 13.55 23.25
N THR A 150 -5.65 12.85 22.15
CA THR A 150 -4.69 11.93 21.54
C THR A 150 -3.50 12.70 20.95
N PRO A 151 -2.26 12.38 21.36
CA PRO A 151 -1.07 13.04 20.82
C PRO A 151 -0.86 12.66 19.36
N GLU A 152 -0.55 13.66 18.53
CA GLU A 152 -0.32 13.48 17.10
C GLU A 152 0.80 14.44 16.64
N TRP A 153 1.72 13.95 15.82
CA TRP A 153 2.94 14.67 15.45
C TRP A 153 2.71 15.82 14.46
N GLY A 154 1.85 15.66 13.46
CA GLY A 154 1.43 16.76 12.58
C GLY A 154 0.83 17.94 13.33
N ARG A 155 0.00 17.67 14.35
CA ARG A 155 -0.56 18.69 15.24
C ARG A 155 0.52 19.35 16.09
N ALA A 156 1.50 18.58 16.59
CA ALA A 156 2.64 19.13 17.30
C ALA A 156 3.44 20.12 16.42
N ILE A 157 3.66 19.77 15.15
CA ILE A 157 4.29 20.66 14.15
C ILE A 157 3.48 21.95 14.00
N SER A 158 2.17 21.83 13.79
CA SER A 158 1.27 22.99 13.64
C SER A 158 1.30 23.92 14.84
N SER A 159 1.23 23.37 16.06
CA SER A 159 1.30 24.14 17.31
C SER A 159 2.68 24.78 17.56
N GLY A 160 3.74 24.16 17.04
CA GLY A 160 5.12 24.62 17.16
C GLY A 160 5.51 25.69 16.13
N GLN A 161 4.75 25.83 15.04
CA GLN A 161 5.09 26.71 13.92
C GLN A 161 5.37 28.17 14.34
N PRO A 162 4.59 28.80 15.23
CA PRO A 162 4.88 30.17 15.68
C PRO A 162 6.20 30.31 16.45
N TYR A 163 6.70 29.21 17.02
CA TYR A 163 7.86 29.18 17.91
C TYR A 163 9.17 28.84 17.18
N VAL A 164 9.13 28.61 15.87
CA VAL A 164 10.31 28.20 15.06
C VAL A 164 11.46 29.22 15.15
N ALA A 165 11.16 30.51 15.24
CA ALA A 165 12.16 31.56 15.39
C ALA A 165 12.58 31.84 16.85
N THR A 166 12.11 31.04 17.80
CA THR A 166 12.36 31.23 19.25
C THR A 166 13.22 30.11 19.83
N ALA A 167 13.56 30.19 21.12
CA ALA A 167 14.23 29.09 21.83
C ALA A 167 13.41 27.78 21.82
N SER A 168 12.10 27.86 21.56
CA SER A 168 11.18 26.73 21.48
C SER A 168 11.01 26.13 20.08
N TRP A 169 11.97 26.33 19.18
CA TRP A 169 11.97 25.78 17.81
C TRP A 169 11.75 24.26 17.74
N HIS A 170 12.20 23.55 18.78
CA HIS A 170 12.16 22.09 18.90
C HIS A 170 10.74 21.51 18.90
N ILE A 171 9.73 22.29 19.31
CA ILE A 171 8.32 21.87 19.34
C ILE A 171 7.84 21.49 17.93
N SER A 172 8.26 22.24 16.91
CA SER A 172 7.91 21.95 15.52
C SER A 172 8.92 21.04 14.84
N LEU A 173 10.22 21.23 15.08
CA LEU A 173 11.25 20.59 14.28
C LEU A 173 11.45 19.10 14.63
N ILE A 174 11.40 18.75 15.93
CA ILE A 174 11.63 17.36 16.36
C ILE A 174 10.57 16.41 15.77
N PRO A 175 9.25 16.68 15.88
CA PRO A 175 8.25 15.78 15.29
C PRO A 175 8.39 15.65 13.77
N GLY A 176 8.77 16.72 13.07
CA GLY A 176 9.02 16.69 11.62
C GLY A 176 10.20 15.80 11.23
N ILE A 177 11.30 15.86 11.99
CA ILE A 177 12.46 14.98 11.80
C ILE A 177 12.08 13.52 12.10
N LEU A 178 11.34 13.27 13.18
CA LEU A 178 10.89 11.91 13.55
C LEU A 178 9.99 11.29 12.48
N ILE A 179 9.04 12.05 11.91
CA ILE A 179 8.22 11.60 10.77
C ILE A 179 9.13 11.23 9.61
N THR A 180 10.08 12.10 9.25
CA THR A 180 11.00 11.86 8.14
C THR A 180 11.80 10.57 8.34
N LEU A 181 12.39 10.38 9.51
CA LEU A 181 13.17 9.18 9.83
C LEU A 181 12.34 7.90 9.74
N ILE A 182 11.11 7.94 10.25
CA ILE A 182 10.20 6.78 10.22
C ILE A 182 9.77 6.46 8.78
N VAL A 183 9.41 7.48 8.00
CA VAL A 183 9.01 7.30 6.60
C VAL A 183 10.17 6.72 5.78
N VAL A 184 11.37 7.26 5.94
CA VAL A 184 12.58 6.75 5.26
C VAL A 184 12.88 5.32 5.71
N GLY A 185 12.81 5.03 7.01
CA GLY A 185 13.05 3.69 7.55
C GLY A 185 12.06 2.65 7.03
N PHE A 186 10.77 2.99 6.96
CA PHE A 186 9.76 2.08 6.41
C PHE A 186 9.85 1.92 4.90
N ASN A 187 10.21 2.96 4.16
CA ASN A 187 10.46 2.84 2.72
C ASN A 187 11.65 1.92 2.44
N ALA A 188 12.77 2.11 3.17
CA ALA A 188 13.95 1.24 3.06
C ALA A 188 13.64 -0.21 3.46
N LEU A 189 12.80 -0.42 4.49
CA LEU A 189 12.31 -1.76 4.84
C LEU A 189 11.47 -2.37 3.72
N GLY A 190 10.61 -1.58 3.08
CA GLY A 190 9.81 -2.01 1.94
C GLY A 190 10.65 -2.44 0.75
N ASP A 191 11.72 -1.69 0.44
CA ASP A 191 12.70 -2.06 -0.58
C ASP A 191 13.43 -3.37 -0.21
N GLY A 192 13.86 -3.52 1.05
CA GLY A 192 14.47 -4.78 1.50
C GLY A 192 13.54 -5.99 1.41
N ILE A 193 12.24 -5.83 1.72
CA ILE A 193 11.23 -6.88 1.54
C ILE A 193 11.04 -7.20 0.06
N ARG A 194 11.01 -6.17 -0.80
CA ARG A 194 10.91 -6.33 -2.25
C ARG A 194 12.09 -7.14 -2.78
N ASP A 195 13.31 -6.75 -2.44
CA ASP A 195 14.53 -7.41 -2.90
C ASP A 195 14.61 -8.87 -2.46
N ALA A 196 14.10 -9.18 -1.26
CA ALA A 196 14.04 -10.56 -0.75
C ALA A 196 12.98 -11.44 -1.44
N ILE A 197 11.94 -10.83 -2.03
CA ILE A 197 10.83 -11.55 -2.68
C ILE A 197 10.99 -11.58 -4.20
N ASP A 198 11.68 -10.60 -4.80
CA ASP A 198 11.87 -10.50 -6.25
C ASP A 198 12.96 -11.47 -6.75
N PRO A 199 12.60 -12.53 -7.50
CA PRO A 199 13.55 -13.53 -7.98
C PRO A 199 14.44 -13.00 -9.11
N GLN A 200 14.14 -11.85 -9.74
CA GLN A 200 14.96 -11.30 -10.81
C GLN A 200 16.32 -10.76 -10.34
N SER A 201 16.48 -10.43 -9.05
CA SER A 201 17.76 -10.00 -8.47
C SER A 201 18.85 -11.10 -8.57
N ALA A 202 18.45 -12.37 -8.59
CA ALA A 202 19.34 -13.52 -8.77
C ALA A 202 19.66 -13.82 -10.25
N SER A 203 18.81 -13.39 -11.19
CA SER A 203 19.03 -13.62 -12.63
C SER A 203 19.96 -12.61 -13.29
N GLY A 204 20.04 -11.38 -12.77
CA GLY A 204 20.93 -10.33 -13.30
C GLY A 204 22.41 -10.66 -13.12
N THR A 205 22.79 -11.22 -11.97
CA THR A 205 24.18 -11.64 -11.67
C THR A 205 24.63 -12.84 -12.50
N ALA A 206 23.72 -13.76 -12.83
CA ALA A 206 24.01 -14.89 -13.72
C ALA A 206 24.17 -14.46 -15.19
N GLN A 207 23.44 -13.42 -15.61
CA GLN A 207 23.54 -12.89 -16.97
C GLN A 207 24.78 -11.99 -17.17
N GLU A 208 25.17 -11.22 -16.15
CA GLU A 208 26.44 -10.49 -16.13
C GLU A 208 27.64 -11.45 -16.11
N SER A 209 27.62 -12.51 -15.27
CA SER A 209 28.73 -13.47 -15.23
C SER A 209 28.90 -14.22 -16.55
N GLY A 210 27.79 -14.58 -17.23
CA GLY A 210 27.85 -15.23 -18.53
C GLY A 210 28.30 -14.31 -19.67
N ALA A 211 27.99 -13.01 -19.59
CA ALA A 211 28.45 -12.01 -20.56
C ALA A 211 29.96 -11.73 -20.42
N ASP A 212 30.45 -11.63 -19.19
CA ASP A 212 31.88 -11.43 -18.91
C ASP A 212 32.71 -12.67 -19.29
N GLU A 213 32.21 -13.88 -19.04
CA GLU A 213 32.86 -15.13 -19.43
C GLU A 213 32.90 -15.33 -20.96
N ALA A 214 31.82 -14.96 -21.66
CA ALA A 214 31.79 -14.97 -23.13
C ALA A 214 32.72 -13.91 -23.75
N ALA A 215 32.83 -12.73 -23.15
CA ALA A 215 33.76 -11.69 -23.57
C ALA A 215 35.23 -12.09 -23.33
N ALA A 216 35.52 -12.77 -22.22
CA ALA A 216 36.85 -13.31 -21.93
C ALA A 216 37.25 -14.46 -22.87
N ALA A 217 36.30 -15.31 -23.29
CA ALA A 217 36.55 -16.42 -24.22
C ALA A 217 36.76 -15.96 -25.68
N GLY A 218 36.17 -14.82 -26.09
CA GLY A 218 36.28 -14.28 -27.45
C GLY A 218 37.59 -13.53 -27.76
N GLY A 219 38.38 -13.17 -26.75
CA GLY A 219 39.59 -12.34 -26.90
C GLY A 219 40.89 -13.09 -27.21
N GLY A 220 40.88 -14.42 -27.31
CA GLY A 220 42.08 -15.26 -27.42
C GLY A 220 42.55 -15.61 -28.83
N GLY A 221 41.95 -15.06 -29.88
CA GLY A 221 42.27 -15.39 -31.27
C GLY A 221 42.75 -14.18 -32.07
N ALA A 222 44.04 -13.85 -31.98
CA ALA A 222 44.76 -12.99 -32.91
C ALA A 222 46.23 -13.44 -32.99
#